data_AF-A0AAV2F588-F1
#
_entry.id   AF-A0AAV2F588-F1
#
_cell.length_a   1.000
_cell.length_b   1.000
_cell.length_c   1.000
_cell.angle_alpha   90.00
_cell.angle_beta   90.00
_cell.angle_gamma   90.00
#
_symmetry.space_group_name_H-M   'P 1'
#
loop_
_entity.id
_entity.type
_entity.pdbx_description
1 polymer ?
#
loop_
_entity_poly.entity_id
_entity_poly.type
_entity_poly.pdbx_seq_one_letter_code
_entity_poly.pdbx_strand_id
1 'polypeptide(L)'
;MFIWLPFGFLLFVTRSLIGTFLPYQISIPLLQATRMHGFCSKPRSFRSDKSQGTLYVCNHRTLFDPCYISTCTNNPLTAVTYSLSKFSEWIAPIKTIRITRNKNKDMKLIQELLTKTDLAICPEGTTCREPYLLRFSPMFAEVAKDIVPVAIDMKCNMFYGTTAGGWKGLDPVFQLMNPSVWCELRVLEKVPECMVCEGGVDKSRVEVANSVQVEIGKALNFECTSLTRKDKYLFLANNEGFVTS
;
A
#
# COMPACT_ATOMS: atom_id res chain seq x y z
N MET A 1 -21.39 11.92 -14.76
CA MET A 1 -19.93 12.07 -14.63
C MET A 1 -19.46 13.48 -14.98
N PHE A 2 -19.75 14.03 -16.18
CA PHE A 2 -19.24 15.33 -16.62
C PHE A 2 -19.63 16.52 -15.71
N ILE A 3 -20.87 16.55 -15.21
CA ILE A 3 -21.33 17.57 -14.25
C ILE A 3 -20.53 17.53 -12.95
N TRP A 4 -20.05 16.34 -12.54
CA TRP A 4 -19.27 16.18 -11.32
C TRP A 4 -17.81 16.62 -11.46
N LEU A 5 -17.23 16.56 -12.67
CA LEU A 5 -15.81 16.88 -12.88
C LEU A 5 -15.35 18.22 -12.25
N PRO A 6 -16.05 19.36 -12.42
CA PRO A 6 -15.60 20.61 -11.78
C PRO A 6 -15.62 20.53 -10.24
N PHE A 7 -16.67 19.95 -9.65
CA PHE A 7 -16.77 19.76 -8.20
C PHE A 7 -15.74 18.76 -7.68
N GLY A 8 -15.55 17.66 -8.41
CA GLY A 8 -14.54 16.64 -8.12
C GLY A 8 -13.13 17.22 -8.16
N PHE A 9 -12.82 18.09 -9.12
CA PHE A 9 -11.52 18.74 -9.20
C PHE A 9 -11.25 19.66 -8.00
N LEU A 10 -12.24 20.47 -7.60
CA LEU A 10 -12.16 21.27 -6.38
C LEU A 10 -11.94 20.40 -5.13
N LEU A 11 -12.66 19.26 -5.06
CA LEU A 11 -12.52 18.29 -3.98
C LEU A 11 -11.13 17.64 -3.96
N PHE A 12 -10.57 17.32 -5.13
CA PHE A 12 -9.20 16.83 -5.28
C PHE A 12 -8.19 17.83 -4.75
N VAL A 13 -8.27 19.10 -5.16
CA VAL A 13 -7.36 20.16 -4.68
C VAL A 13 -7.48 20.29 -3.16
N THR A 14 -8.70 20.40 -2.65
CA THR A 14 -8.97 20.54 -1.21
C THR A 14 -8.38 19.38 -0.40
N ARG A 15 -8.69 18.13 -0.78
CA ARG A 15 -8.19 16.94 -0.10
C ARG A 15 -6.67 16.79 -0.19
N SER A 16 -6.08 17.15 -1.33
CA SER A 16 -4.62 17.13 -1.51
C SER A 16 -3.94 18.13 -0.58
N LEU A 17 -4.46 19.36 -0.48
CA LEU A 17 -3.92 20.37 0.43
C LEU A 17 -4.03 19.93 1.89
N ILE A 18 -5.19 19.41 2.29
CA ILE A 18 -5.41 18.90 3.66
C ILE A 18 -4.44 17.76 3.99
N GLY A 19 -4.31 16.77 3.08
CA GLY A 19 -3.48 15.58 3.30
C GLY A 19 -1.97 15.88 3.34
N THR A 20 -1.52 16.90 2.62
CA THR A 20 -0.09 17.22 2.49
C THR A 20 0.40 18.24 3.52
N PHE A 21 -0.41 19.24 3.87
CA PHE A 21 0.07 20.38 4.67
C PHE A 21 -0.37 20.36 6.14
N LEU A 22 -1.37 19.55 6.50
CA LEU A 22 -1.90 19.54 7.86
C LEU A 22 -1.48 18.29 8.63
N PRO A 23 -1.19 18.40 9.95
CA PRO A 23 -0.88 17.25 10.79
C PRO A 23 -2.10 16.31 10.91
N TYR A 24 -1.87 15.02 11.17
CA TYR A 24 -2.92 13.98 11.19
C TYR A 24 -4.12 14.32 12.08
N GLN A 25 -3.88 14.94 13.24
CA GLN A 25 -4.93 15.33 14.19
C GLN A 25 -5.96 16.30 13.59
N ILE A 26 -5.53 17.13 12.62
CA ILE A 26 -6.36 18.11 11.94
C ILE A 26 -6.81 17.58 10.57
N SER A 27 -5.92 16.91 9.83
CA SER A 27 -6.23 16.44 8.48
C SER A 27 -7.29 15.34 8.48
N ILE A 28 -7.28 14.42 9.45
CA ILE A 28 -8.26 13.32 9.54
C ILE A 28 -9.71 13.85 9.62
N PRO A 29 -10.10 14.68 10.60
CA PRO A 29 -11.49 15.15 10.69
C PRO A 29 -11.90 16.00 9.48
N LEU A 30 -10.98 16.79 8.89
CA LEU A 30 -11.27 17.57 7.68
C LEU A 30 -11.49 16.67 6.47
N LEU A 31 -10.65 15.65 6.26
CA LEU A 31 -10.85 14.65 5.19
C LEU A 31 -12.17 13.90 5.37
N GLN A 32 -12.52 13.52 6.61
CA GLN A 32 -13.82 12.90 6.92
C GLN A 32 -14.99 13.83 6.62
N ALA A 33 -14.88 15.14 6.91
CA ALA A 33 -15.90 16.13 6.55
C ALA A 33 -16.10 16.25 5.03
N THR A 34 -15.05 15.99 4.25
CA THR A 34 -15.16 15.88 2.79
C THR A 34 -15.69 14.52 2.31
N ARG A 35 -16.08 13.59 3.19
CA ARG A 35 -16.48 12.19 2.90
C ARG A 35 -15.35 11.26 2.46
N MET A 36 -14.14 11.50 2.95
CA MET A 36 -13.03 10.55 2.83
C MET A 36 -12.83 9.87 4.19
N HIS A 37 -13.40 8.67 4.32
CA HIS A 37 -13.45 7.92 5.56
C HIS A 37 -12.34 6.87 5.63
N GLY A 38 -11.70 6.78 6.79
CA GLY A 38 -10.74 5.74 7.13
C GLY A 38 -11.13 5.09 8.44
N PHE A 39 -11.29 3.76 8.43
CA PHE A 39 -11.47 2.94 9.63
C PHE A 39 -10.18 2.16 9.86
N CYS A 40 -9.62 2.28 11.06
CA CYS A 40 -8.35 1.68 11.43
C CYS A 40 -8.58 0.78 12.65
N SER A 41 -8.31 -0.50 12.49
CA SER A 41 -8.25 -1.47 13.58
C SER A 41 -6.80 -1.88 13.83
N LYS A 42 -6.41 -1.95 15.10
CA LYS A 42 -5.06 -2.37 15.51
C LYS A 42 -5.12 -3.40 16.64
N PRO A 43 -4.17 -4.34 16.70
CA PRO A 43 -4.05 -5.24 17.84
C PRO A 43 -3.71 -4.49 19.12
N ARG A 44 -4.11 -5.02 20.28
CA ARG A 44 -3.77 -4.42 21.60
C ARG A 44 -2.26 -4.46 21.90
N SER A 45 -1.58 -5.47 21.34
CA SER A 45 -0.14 -5.70 21.38
C SER A 45 0.66 -4.72 20.51
N PHE A 46 0.00 -3.91 19.67
CA PHE A 46 0.66 -3.03 18.72
C PHE A 46 1.49 -1.95 19.44
N ARG A 47 2.78 -2.26 19.62
CA ARG A 47 3.82 -1.37 20.13
C ARG A 47 4.97 -1.44 19.15
N SER A 48 5.44 -0.28 18.67
CA SER A 48 6.68 -0.22 17.92
C SER A 48 7.84 -0.34 18.92
N ASP A 49 8.50 -1.49 18.96
CA ASP A 49 9.78 -1.57 19.65
C ASP A 49 10.81 -0.71 18.90
N LYS A 50 11.55 0.11 19.64
CA LYS A 50 12.32 1.26 19.10
C LYS A 50 13.73 0.91 18.61
N SER A 51 14.09 -0.36 18.46
CA SER A 51 15.45 -0.72 18.05
C SER A 51 15.67 -0.61 16.53
N GLN A 52 14.63 -0.84 15.70
CA GLN A 52 14.68 -0.80 14.24
C GLN A 52 13.33 -0.40 13.65
N GLY A 53 13.32 0.10 12.41
CA GLY A 53 12.09 0.42 11.68
C GLY A 53 11.26 -0.83 11.37
N THR A 54 9.94 -0.69 11.44
CA THR A 54 8.97 -1.73 11.12
C THR A 54 8.66 -1.75 9.62
N LEU A 55 8.59 -2.95 9.02
CA LEU A 55 8.13 -3.15 7.65
C LEU A 55 6.65 -3.53 7.63
N TYR A 56 5.80 -2.58 7.27
CA TYR A 56 4.39 -2.82 7.00
C TYR A 56 4.21 -3.46 5.62
N VAL A 57 3.61 -4.64 5.58
CA VAL A 57 3.37 -5.41 4.36
C VAL A 57 1.87 -5.44 4.10
N CYS A 58 1.41 -4.85 3.01
CA CYS A 58 -0.02 -4.75 2.73
C CYS A 58 -0.41 -5.26 1.34
N ASN A 59 -1.65 -5.71 1.19
CA ASN A 59 -2.23 -5.85 -0.14
C ASN A 59 -2.34 -4.47 -0.81
N HIS A 60 -2.53 -4.45 -2.14
CA HIS A 60 -2.45 -3.21 -2.90
C HIS A 60 -3.77 -2.84 -3.56
N ARG A 61 -4.51 -1.89 -3.00
CA ARG A 61 -5.76 -1.36 -3.57
C ARG A 61 -5.53 -0.10 -4.39
N THR A 62 -4.73 0.83 -3.88
CA THR A 62 -4.51 2.15 -4.49
C THR A 62 -3.12 2.70 -4.16
N LEU A 63 -2.73 3.82 -4.78
CA LEU A 63 -1.49 4.52 -4.39
C LEU A 63 -1.57 5.14 -2.98
N PHE A 64 -2.76 5.26 -2.40
CA PHE A 64 -2.96 5.82 -1.06
C PHE A 64 -2.79 4.80 0.06
N ASP A 65 -2.61 3.51 -0.24
CA ASP A 65 -2.52 2.46 0.79
C ASP A 65 -1.46 2.82 1.86
N PRO A 66 -0.23 3.24 1.52
CA PRO A 66 0.75 3.62 2.51
C PRO A 66 0.38 4.90 3.29
N CYS A 67 -0.39 5.83 2.69
CA CYS A 67 -0.87 7.03 3.37
C CYS A 67 -1.88 6.66 4.47
N TYR A 68 -2.76 5.70 4.19
CA TYR A 68 -3.70 5.17 5.19
C TYR A 68 -2.98 4.40 6.29
N ILE A 69 -1.94 3.62 5.97
CA ILE A 69 -1.10 2.99 7.00
C ILE A 69 -0.47 4.05 7.89
N SER A 70 0.19 5.06 7.32
CA SER A 70 0.85 6.14 8.06
C SER A 70 -0.13 6.89 8.99
N THR A 71 -1.33 7.18 8.49
CA THR A 71 -2.39 7.84 9.25
C THR A 71 -2.92 6.94 10.36
N CYS A 72 -3.14 5.67 10.05
CA CYS A 72 -3.62 4.68 11.02
C CYS A 72 -2.60 4.52 12.14
N THR A 73 -1.32 4.29 11.83
CA THR A 73 -0.24 4.10 12.82
C THR A 73 0.12 5.39 13.56
N ASN A 74 -0.30 6.55 13.04
CA ASN A 74 0.11 7.88 13.51
C ASN A 74 1.64 8.03 13.54
N ASN A 75 2.32 7.40 12.56
CA ASN A 75 3.76 7.46 12.38
C ASN A 75 4.06 7.79 10.91
N PRO A 76 4.87 8.81 10.60
CA PRO A 76 5.35 9.01 9.24
C PRO A 76 6.18 7.80 8.80
N LEU A 77 5.80 7.21 7.67
CA LEU A 77 6.54 6.09 7.05
C LEU A 77 6.93 6.43 5.62
N THR A 78 7.88 5.66 5.08
CA THR A 78 8.29 5.76 3.68
C THR A 78 7.67 4.63 2.86
N ALA A 79 7.03 4.96 1.74
CA ALA A 79 6.45 3.97 0.83
C ALA A 79 7.47 3.48 -0.19
N VAL A 80 7.65 2.17 -0.28
CA VAL A 80 8.51 1.52 -1.27
C VAL A 80 7.66 1.09 -2.46
N THR A 81 7.94 1.67 -3.64
CA THR A 81 7.09 1.50 -4.83
C THR A 81 7.90 1.01 -6.04
N TYR A 82 7.33 0.10 -6.82
CA TYR A 82 7.98 -0.44 -8.03
C TYR A 82 7.84 0.46 -9.25
N SER A 83 6.74 1.21 -9.36
CA SER A 83 6.40 1.96 -10.57
C SER A 83 5.41 3.06 -10.23
N LEU A 84 5.92 4.17 -9.71
CA LEU A 84 5.16 5.40 -9.45
C LEU A 84 5.46 6.42 -10.56
N SER A 85 4.44 7.15 -11.03
CA SER A 85 4.66 8.25 -11.97
C SER A 85 5.38 9.41 -11.27
N LYS A 86 6.19 10.21 -11.99
CA LYS A 86 6.84 11.40 -11.42
C LYS A 86 5.82 12.40 -10.84
N PHE A 87 4.67 12.52 -11.50
CA PHE A 87 3.58 13.37 -11.02
C PHE A 87 3.00 12.86 -9.70
N SER A 88 2.73 11.56 -9.59
CA SER A 88 2.22 10.95 -8.35
C SER A 88 3.21 11.06 -7.19
N GLU A 89 4.51 10.99 -7.47
CA GLU A 89 5.58 11.22 -6.48
C GLU A 89 5.61 12.67 -5.99
N TRP A 90 5.46 13.63 -6.91
CA TRP A 90 5.48 15.05 -6.58
C TRP A 90 4.31 15.47 -5.68
N ILE A 91 3.13 14.89 -5.86
CA ILE A 91 1.94 15.18 -5.06
C ILE A 91 1.77 14.28 -3.83
N ALA A 92 2.70 13.34 -3.59
CA ALA A 92 2.56 12.39 -2.49
C ALA A 92 2.74 13.08 -1.12
N PRO A 93 1.84 12.85 -0.15
CA PRO A 93 1.95 13.43 1.20
C PRO A 93 3.00 12.73 2.08
N ILE A 94 3.56 11.61 1.59
CA ILE A 94 4.58 10.82 2.27
C ILE A 94 5.78 10.63 1.36
N LYS A 95 6.94 10.34 1.94
CA LYS A 95 8.13 10.02 1.17
C LYS A 95 7.91 8.71 0.41
N THR A 96 8.18 8.74 -0.89
CA THR A 96 8.15 7.54 -1.74
C THR A 96 9.55 7.23 -2.26
N ILE A 97 9.93 5.96 -2.26
CA ILE A 97 11.21 5.51 -2.81
C ILE A 97 10.92 4.47 -3.88
N ARG A 98 11.58 4.62 -5.03
CA ARG A 98 11.45 3.70 -6.17
C ARG A 98 12.43 2.55 -6.04
N ILE A 99 11.95 1.34 -6.26
CA ILE A 99 12.79 0.13 -6.37
C ILE A 99 12.89 -0.34 -7.82
N THR A 100 14.01 -0.99 -8.13
CA THR A 100 14.51 -1.20 -9.49
C THR A 100 14.21 -2.61 -10.04
N ARG A 101 13.44 -3.42 -9.30
CA ARG A 101 13.18 -4.85 -9.58
C ARG A 101 14.45 -5.69 -9.62
N ASN A 102 15.57 -5.18 -9.12
CA ASN A 102 16.80 -5.92 -8.95
C ASN A 102 16.88 -6.34 -7.48
N LYS A 103 16.67 -7.64 -7.24
CA LYS A 103 16.58 -8.21 -5.89
C LYS A 103 17.71 -7.70 -4.97
N ASN A 104 18.96 -7.84 -5.38
CA ASN A 104 20.12 -7.52 -4.54
C ASN A 104 20.21 -6.01 -4.23
N LYS A 105 19.89 -5.15 -5.19
CA LYS A 105 19.88 -3.69 -4.98
C LYS A 105 18.72 -3.27 -4.08
N ASP A 106 17.54 -3.79 -4.36
CA ASP A 106 16.31 -3.44 -3.64
C ASP A 106 16.37 -3.94 -2.19
N MET A 107 16.92 -5.13 -1.93
CA MET A 107 17.13 -5.64 -0.57
C MET A 107 18.06 -4.72 0.24
N LYS A 108 19.23 -4.36 -0.30
CA LYS A 108 20.18 -3.47 0.38
C LYS A 108 19.56 -2.11 0.70
N LEU A 109 18.82 -1.55 -0.25
CA LEU A 109 18.13 -0.28 -0.08
C LEU A 109 17.09 -0.35 1.03
N ILE A 110 16.25 -1.38 1.05
CA ILE A 110 15.21 -1.55 2.07
C ILE A 110 15.85 -1.78 3.45
N GLN A 111 16.91 -2.59 3.55
CA GLN A 111 17.65 -2.80 4.81
C GLN A 111 18.19 -1.48 5.36
N GLU A 112 18.84 -0.67 4.51
CA GLU A 112 19.35 0.64 4.92
C GLU A 112 18.22 1.56 5.39
N LEU A 113 17.09 1.58 4.68
CA LEU A 113 15.95 2.41 5.03
C LEU A 113 15.29 2.00 6.36
N LEU A 114 15.21 0.70 6.65
CA LEU A 114 14.68 0.19 7.92
C LEU A 114 15.54 0.59 9.12
N THR A 115 16.80 0.99 8.94
CA THR A 115 17.60 1.58 10.04
C THR A 115 17.21 3.02 10.35
N LYS A 116 16.47 3.68 9.45
CA LYS A 116 16.16 5.12 9.52
C LYS A 116 14.68 5.42 9.74
N THR A 117 13.79 4.56 9.23
CA THR A 117 12.35 4.82 9.18
C THR A 117 11.55 3.53 9.06
N ASP A 118 10.29 3.58 9.48
CA ASP A 118 9.29 2.59 9.11
C ASP A 118 9.03 2.63 7.60
N LEU A 119 8.71 1.47 7.03
CA LEU A 119 8.46 1.29 5.61
C LEU A 119 7.12 0.62 5.34
N ALA A 120 6.48 0.99 4.24
CA ALA A 120 5.35 0.25 3.70
C ALA A 120 5.68 -0.32 2.32
N ILE A 121 5.38 -1.59 2.10
CA ILE A 121 5.59 -2.28 0.83
C ILE A 121 4.36 -3.09 0.44
N CYS A 122 4.05 -3.06 -0.86
CA CYS A 122 2.99 -3.85 -1.47
C CYS A 122 3.60 -5.01 -2.29
N PRO A 123 3.71 -6.24 -1.73
CA PRO A 123 4.39 -7.35 -2.38
C PRO A 123 3.69 -7.89 -3.64
N GLU A 124 2.42 -7.51 -3.89
CA GLU A 124 1.72 -7.75 -5.16
C GLU A 124 2.41 -7.06 -6.35
N GLY A 125 3.08 -5.93 -6.10
CA GLY A 125 3.79 -5.15 -7.11
C GLY A 125 2.90 -4.43 -8.14
N THR A 126 1.58 -4.50 -7.97
CA THR A 126 0.56 -3.82 -8.77
C THR A 126 -0.72 -3.75 -7.93
N THR A 127 -1.58 -2.79 -8.20
CA THR A 127 -2.87 -2.70 -7.50
C THR A 127 -3.81 -3.82 -7.94
N CYS A 128 -4.72 -4.27 -7.09
CA CYS A 128 -5.78 -5.22 -7.38
C CYS A 128 -7.09 -4.66 -6.83
N ARG A 129 -8.15 -4.66 -7.64
CA ARG A 129 -9.50 -4.18 -7.25
C ARG A 129 -10.44 -5.32 -6.90
N GLU A 130 -10.15 -6.50 -7.39
CA GLU A 130 -11.01 -7.66 -7.20
C GLU A 130 -10.92 -8.16 -5.77
N PRO A 131 -11.90 -8.94 -5.28
CA PRO A 131 -11.91 -9.52 -3.94
C PRO A 131 -10.96 -10.73 -3.84
N TYR A 132 -9.77 -10.62 -4.43
CA TYR A 132 -8.69 -11.59 -4.35
C TYR A 132 -7.33 -10.89 -4.24
N LEU A 133 -6.36 -11.61 -3.70
CA LEU A 133 -4.97 -11.19 -3.57
C LEU A 133 -4.12 -11.82 -4.66
N LEU A 134 -3.33 -11.00 -5.34
CA LEU A 134 -2.25 -11.50 -6.19
C LEU A 134 -1.17 -12.16 -5.34
N ARG A 135 -0.36 -13.01 -5.97
CA ARG A 135 0.77 -13.68 -5.32
C ARG A 135 1.76 -12.66 -4.76
N PHE A 136 2.12 -12.82 -3.49
CA PHE A 136 3.10 -11.97 -2.84
C PHE A 136 4.53 -12.36 -3.23
N SER A 137 5.35 -11.36 -3.59
CA SER A 137 6.79 -11.54 -3.74
C SER A 137 7.44 -11.85 -2.38
N PRO A 138 8.30 -12.88 -2.26
CA PRO A 138 8.87 -13.26 -0.97
C PRO A 138 10.04 -12.39 -0.50
N MET A 139 10.43 -11.36 -1.26
CA MET A 139 11.62 -10.54 -0.98
C MET A 139 11.54 -9.83 0.38
N PHE A 140 10.36 -9.40 0.82
CA PHE A 140 10.20 -8.71 2.11
C PHE A 140 10.53 -9.62 3.31
N ALA A 141 10.28 -10.93 3.19
CA ALA A 141 10.51 -11.91 4.25
C ALA A 141 11.99 -12.15 4.53
N GLU A 142 12.88 -11.81 3.58
CA GLU A 142 14.34 -11.92 3.75
C GLU A 142 14.97 -10.64 4.30
N VAL A 143 14.25 -9.52 4.27
CA VAL A 143 14.83 -8.18 4.43
C VAL A 143 14.55 -7.59 5.80
N ALA A 144 13.36 -7.84 6.34
CA ALA A 144 12.92 -7.26 7.60
C ALA A 144 12.74 -8.33 8.67
N LYS A 145 13.22 -8.03 9.88
CA LYS A 145 12.92 -8.80 11.09
C LYS A 145 11.51 -8.49 11.59
N ASP A 146 11.13 -7.22 11.51
CA ASP A 146 9.88 -6.71 12.04
C ASP A 146 8.86 -6.51 10.93
N ILE A 147 8.08 -7.55 10.65
CA ILE A 147 7.05 -7.55 9.62
C ILE A 147 5.67 -7.43 10.26
N VAL A 148 4.92 -6.41 9.89
CA VAL A 148 3.54 -6.21 10.30
C VAL A 148 2.62 -6.28 9.09
N PRO A 149 1.80 -7.34 8.95
CA PRO A 149 0.81 -7.43 7.89
C PRO A 149 -0.30 -6.38 8.09
N VAL A 150 -0.74 -5.76 7.00
CA VAL A 150 -1.85 -4.81 7.00
C VAL A 150 -2.82 -5.15 5.88
N ALA A 151 -4.06 -5.43 6.27
CA ALA A 151 -5.16 -5.71 5.36
C ALA A 151 -5.92 -4.41 5.04
N ILE A 152 -6.09 -4.11 3.76
CA ILE A 152 -6.70 -2.88 3.26
C ILE A 152 -7.81 -3.22 2.27
N ASP A 153 -9.02 -2.73 2.53
CA ASP A 153 -10.10 -2.67 1.54
C ASP A 153 -10.48 -1.23 1.25
N MET A 154 -10.69 -0.94 -0.03
CA MET A 154 -10.97 0.40 -0.53
C MET A 154 -12.24 0.37 -1.37
N LYS A 155 -13.22 1.18 -0.97
CA LYS A 155 -14.49 1.36 -1.66
C LYS A 155 -14.60 2.80 -2.15
N CYS A 156 -14.92 2.96 -3.42
CA CYS A 156 -15.15 4.24 -4.07
C CYS A 156 -16.47 4.17 -4.85
N ASN A 157 -17.11 5.32 -5.04
CA ASN A 157 -18.46 5.37 -5.61
C ASN A 157 -18.47 5.64 -7.12
N MET A 158 -17.56 6.48 -7.62
CA MET A 158 -17.63 7.00 -9.00
C MET A 158 -16.39 6.68 -9.84
N PHE A 159 -15.19 6.92 -9.32
CA PHE A 159 -13.95 6.73 -10.06
C PHE A 159 -13.06 5.68 -9.41
N TYR A 160 -12.52 4.78 -10.22
CA TYR A 160 -11.48 3.88 -9.77
C TYR A 160 -10.12 4.59 -9.81
N GLY A 161 -9.49 4.77 -8.66
CA GLY A 161 -8.16 5.38 -8.53
C GLY A 161 -6.99 4.46 -8.91
N THR A 162 -7.18 3.62 -9.93
CA THR A 162 -6.15 2.69 -10.43
C THR A 162 -6.31 2.53 -11.93
N THR A 163 -5.27 2.64 -12.73
CA THR A 163 -5.38 2.51 -14.19
C THR A 163 -4.42 1.45 -14.73
N ALA A 164 -4.93 0.55 -15.58
CA ALA A 164 -4.12 -0.50 -16.20
C ALA A 164 -3.41 -0.05 -17.49
N GLY A 165 -4.09 0.71 -18.36
CA GLY A 165 -3.57 1.09 -19.70
C GLY A 165 -3.53 2.58 -20.04
N GLY A 166 -4.08 3.46 -19.20
CA GLY A 166 -4.02 4.93 -19.35
C GLY A 166 -2.92 5.60 -18.52
N TRP A 167 -2.99 6.93 -18.40
CA TRP A 167 -1.98 7.70 -17.67
C TRP A 167 -2.12 7.52 -16.14
N LYS A 168 -1.26 6.66 -15.58
CA LYS A 168 -1.22 6.34 -14.13
C LYS A 168 -1.05 7.55 -13.20
N GLY A 169 -0.58 8.68 -13.73
CA GLY A 169 -0.51 9.94 -12.99
C GLY A 169 -1.88 10.44 -12.52
N LEU A 170 -2.97 10.06 -13.19
CA LEU A 170 -4.32 10.46 -12.83
C LEU A 170 -4.98 9.59 -11.76
N ASP A 171 -4.42 8.42 -11.46
CA ASP A 171 -4.93 7.51 -10.41
C ASP A 171 -5.19 8.22 -9.07
N PRO A 172 -4.24 9.02 -8.52
CA PRO A 172 -4.49 9.75 -7.28
C PRO A 172 -5.52 10.87 -7.44
N VAL A 173 -5.58 11.51 -8.62
CA VAL A 173 -6.55 12.56 -8.94
C VAL A 173 -7.96 11.97 -8.89
N PHE A 174 -8.21 10.91 -9.67
CA PHE A 174 -9.51 10.25 -9.72
C PHE A 174 -9.95 9.70 -8.37
N GLN A 175 -9.03 9.13 -7.58
CA GLN A 175 -9.34 8.68 -6.24
C GLN A 175 -9.90 9.84 -5.38
N LEU A 176 -9.20 10.98 -5.35
CA LEU A 176 -9.56 12.14 -4.55
C LEU A 176 -10.73 12.95 -5.13
N MET A 177 -11.07 12.78 -6.40
CA MET A 177 -12.27 13.36 -7.01
C MET A 177 -13.55 12.61 -6.61
N ASN A 178 -13.48 11.43 -5.98
CA ASN A 178 -14.69 10.66 -5.65
C ASN A 178 -15.61 11.41 -4.67
N PRO A 179 -16.94 11.40 -4.88
CA PRO A 179 -17.89 11.98 -3.94
C PRO A 179 -17.79 11.41 -2.52
N SER A 180 -17.42 10.13 -2.42
CA SER A 180 -17.12 9.46 -1.15
C SER A 180 -16.10 8.35 -1.36
N VAL A 181 -15.20 8.21 -0.41
CA VAL A 181 -14.16 7.17 -0.37
C VAL A 181 -14.18 6.54 1.03
N TRP A 182 -14.14 5.21 1.08
CA TRP A 182 -14.05 4.46 2.33
C TRP A 182 -12.87 3.51 2.28
N CYS A 183 -11.97 3.67 3.24
CA CYS A 183 -10.85 2.77 3.47
C CYS A 183 -11.08 2.03 4.78
N GLU A 184 -11.11 0.71 4.72
CA GLU A 184 -11.05 -0.14 5.90
C GLU A 184 -9.64 -0.74 5.99
N LEU A 185 -8.96 -0.45 7.09
CA LEU A 185 -7.60 -0.88 7.33
C LEU A 185 -7.53 -1.65 8.64
N ARG A 186 -6.99 -2.86 8.57
CA ARG A 186 -6.78 -3.75 9.72
C ARG A 186 -5.29 -4.06 9.81
N VAL A 187 -4.64 -3.49 10.81
CA VAL A 187 -3.28 -3.90 11.20
C VAL A 187 -3.41 -5.26 11.88
N LEU A 188 -2.62 -6.23 11.45
CA LEU A 188 -2.62 -7.59 12.01
C LEU A 188 -1.47 -7.76 13.01
N GLU A 189 -1.45 -8.90 13.70
CA GLU A 189 -0.35 -9.26 14.59
C GLU A 189 0.98 -9.34 13.82
N LYS A 190 2.07 -8.98 14.50
CA LYS A 190 3.42 -9.06 13.94
C LYS A 190 3.73 -10.51 13.57
N VAL A 191 4.39 -10.72 12.43
CA VAL A 191 4.88 -12.05 12.04
C VAL A 191 5.90 -12.51 13.09
N PRO A 192 5.75 -13.70 13.70
CA PRO A 192 6.68 -14.17 14.71
C PRO A 192 8.12 -14.27 14.19
N GLU A 193 9.09 -13.86 15.00
CA GLU A 193 10.52 -13.89 14.62
C GLU A 193 11.00 -15.30 14.23
N CYS A 194 10.43 -16.35 14.84
CA CYS A 194 10.72 -17.74 14.49
C CYS A 194 10.28 -18.15 13.07
N MET A 195 9.43 -17.35 12.41
CA MET A 195 9.07 -17.55 11.01
C MET A 195 9.95 -16.73 10.07
N VAL A 196 10.66 -15.71 10.56
CA VAL A 196 11.55 -14.90 9.75
C VAL A 196 12.89 -15.62 9.62
N CYS A 197 13.42 -15.74 8.40
CA CYS A 197 14.58 -16.59 8.10
C CYS A 197 15.88 -16.05 8.75
N GLU A 198 16.16 -16.41 10.00
CA GLU A 198 17.49 -16.37 10.62
C GLU A 198 17.83 -17.74 11.24
N GLY A 199 18.27 -18.67 10.38
CA GLY A 199 19.22 -19.74 10.71
C GLY A 199 18.90 -20.65 11.90
N GLY A 200 17.80 -21.40 11.87
CA GLY A 200 17.62 -22.45 12.89
C GLY A 200 16.48 -23.45 12.69
N VAL A 201 15.32 -23.02 12.21
CA VAL A 201 14.24 -23.90 11.72
C VAL A 201 13.56 -23.14 10.58
N ASP A 202 14.24 -23.10 9.43
CA ASP A 202 13.95 -22.19 8.33
C ASP A 202 12.65 -22.59 7.60
N LYS A 203 11.53 -21.95 7.95
CA LYS A 203 10.44 -21.83 6.97
C LYS A 203 10.98 -21.09 5.76
N SER A 204 10.73 -21.60 4.57
CA SER A 204 11.16 -20.93 3.34
C SER A 204 10.57 -19.52 3.27
N ARG A 205 11.32 -18.53 2.79
CA ARG A 205 10.81 -17.17 2.49
C ARG A 205 9.46 -17.14 1.77
N VAL A 206 9.20 -18.18 0.97
CA VAL A 206 7.96 -18.36 0.22
C VAL A 206 6.82 -18.74 1.15
N GLU A 207 7.07 -19.59 2.15
CA GLU A 207 6.08 -19.95 3.16
C GLU A 207 5.70 -18.76 4.02
N VAL A 208 6.66 -17.90 4.40
CA VAL A 208 6.38 -16.65 5.11
C VAL A 208 5.48 -15.75 4.27
N ALA A 209 5.85 -15.55 2.99
CA ALA A 209 5.07 -14.72 2.09
C ALA A 209 3.64 -15.24 1.88
N ASN A 210 3.49 -16.56 1.73
CA ASN A 210 2.20 -17.22 1.61
C ASN A 210 1.39 -17.12 2.91
N SER A 211 2.02 -17.25 4.08
CA SER A 211 1.35 -17.10 5.38
C SER A 211 0.79 -15.69 5.54
N VAL A 212 1.60 -14.67 5.24
CA VAL A 212 1.17 -13.26 5.27
C VAL A 212 0.05 -12.99 4.28
N GLN A 213 0.13 -13.55 3.06
CA GLN A 213 -0.94 -13.44 2.07
C GLN A 213 -2.24 -14.06 2.61
N VAL A 214 -2.18 -15.25 3.20
CA VAL A 214 -3.34 -15.95 3.78
C VAL A 214 -3.94 -15.19 4.95
N GLU A 215 -3.13 -14.62 5.84
CA GLU A 215 -3.60 -13.80 6.96
C GLU A 215 -4.36 -12.56 6.48
N ILE A 216 -3.81 -11.84 5.51
CA ILE A 216 -4.49 -10.68 4.90
C ILE A 216 -5.75 -11.12 4.16
N GLY A 217 -5.71 -12.23 3.42
CA GLY A 217 -6.87 -12.80 2.73
C GLY A 217 -8.00 -13.14 3.69
N LYS A 218 -7.70 -13.82 4.80
CA LYS A 218 -8.66 -14.11 5.87
C LYS A 218 -9.22 -12.85 6.50
N ALA A 219 -8.36 -11.85 6.78
CA ALA A 219 -8.79 -10.60 7.38
C ALA A 219 -9.75 -9.81 6.48
N LEU A 220 -9.65 -9.95 5.15
CA LEU A 220 -10.51 -9.26 4.18
C LEU A 220 -11.66 -10.14 3.63
N ASN A 221 -11.67 -11.44 3.94
CA ASN A 221 -12.47 -12.46 3.23
C ASN A 221 -12.19 -12.48 1.71
N PHE A 222 -10.93 -12.34 1.32
CA PHE A 222 -10.48 -12.36 -0.08
C PHE A 222 -9.85 -13.70 -0.44
N GLU A 223 -10.00 -14.11 -1.70
CA GLU A 223 -9.35 -15.32 -2.21
C GLU A 223 -7.84 -15.08 -2.38
N CYS A 224 -7.01 -16.02 -1.93
CA CYS A 224 -5.57 -15.97 -2.17
C CYS A 224 -5.24 -16.70 -3.47
N THR A 225 -4.66 -15.99 -4.44
CA THR A 225 -4.35 -16.57 -5.75
C THR A 225 -2.85 -16.72 -5.95
N SER A 226 -2.47 -17.58 -6.91
CA SER A 226 -1.11 -17.67 -7.45
C SER A 226 -0.87 -16.71 -8.63
N LEU A 227 -1.87 -15.91 -9.01
CA LEU A 227 -1.79 -14.96 -10.12
C LEU A 227 -0.72 -13.91 -9.85
N THR A 228 0.16 -13.73 -10.80
CA THR A 228 1.20 -12.72 -10.74
C THR A 228 0.72 -11.41 -11.36
N ARG A 229 1.47 -10.35 -11.10
CA ARG A 229 1.35 -9.10 -11.83
C ARG A 229 1.38 -9.29 -13.35
N LYS A 230 2.24 -10.17 -13.88
CA LYS A 230 2.36 -10.40 -15.32
C LYS A 230 1.06 -10.95 -15.87
N ASP A 231 0.47 -11.92 -15.19
CA ASP A 231 -0.80 -12.54 -15.57
C ASP A 231 -1.94 -11.50 -15.59
N LYS A 232 -1.99 -10.62 -14.57
CA LYS A 232 -2.95 -9.51 -14.52
C LYS A 232 -2.85 -8.59 -15.74
N TYR A 233 -1.65 -8.10 -16.07
CA TYR A 233 -1.49 -7.15 -17.19
C TYR A 233 -1.72 -7.82 -18.55
N LEU A 234 -1.38 -9.10 -18.69
CA LEU A 234 -1.66 -9.86 -19.89
C LEU A 234 -3.17 -9.96 -20.12
N PHE A 235 -3.93 -10.24 -19.07
CA PHE A 235 -5.40 -10.31 -19.13
C PHE A 235 -6.05 -8.95 -19.40
N LEU A 236 -5.62 -7.87 -18.73
CA LEU A 236 -6.32 -6.57 -18.77
C LEU A 236 -5.92 -5.66 -19.93
N ALA A 237 -4.66 -5.74 -20.38
CA ALA A 237 -4.08 -4.75 -21.28
C ALA A 237 -3.23 -5.38 -22.39
N ASN A 238 -3.26 -6.72 -22.51
CA ASN A 238 -2.50 -7.48 -23.49
C ASN A 238 -1.01 -7.11 -23.54
N ASN A 239 -0.41 -6.83 -22.38
CA ASN A 239 1.01 -6.51 -22.22
C ASN A 239 1.56 -7.11 -20.92
N GLU A 240 2.89 -7.19 -20.77
CA GLU A 240 3.51 -7.78 -19.56
C GLU A 240 3.63 -6.78 -18.38
N GLY A 241 2.92 -5.66 -18.46
CA GLY A 241 2.95 -4.58 -17.49
C GLY A 241 4.17 -3.68 -17.59
N PHE A 242 4.99 -3.75 -18.65
CA PHE A 242 6.03 -2.76 -18.86
C PHE A 242 5.37 -1.42 -19.20
N VAL A 243 5.59 -0.41 -18.36
CA VAL A 243 5.20 0.96 -18.67
C VAL A 243 6.34 1.54 -19.50
N THR A 244 6.17 1.66 -20.81
CA THR A 244 7.00 2.53 -21.63
C THR A 244 6.68 3.95 -21.19
N SER A 245 7.58 4.54 -20.43
CA SER A 245 7.53 5.93 -19.98
C SER A 245 7.59 6.90 -21.16
#